data_AF-A0AAV7FIF5-F1
#
_entry.id   AF-A0AAV7FIF5-F1
#
_cell.length_a   1.000
_cell.length_b   1.000
_cell.length_c   1.000
_cell.angle_alpha   90.00
_cell.angle_beta   90.00
_cell.angle_gamma   90.00
#
_symmetry.space_group_name_H-M   'P 1'
#
loop_
_entity.id
_entity.type
_entity.pdbx_description
1 polymer ?
#
loop_
_entity_poly.entity_id
_entity_poly.type
_entity_poly.pdbx_seq_one_letter_code
_entity_poly.pdbx_strand_id
1 'polypeptide(L)'
;MKISILIYVKELPLRLVDFGAIHRNELSGALIGFTCFRRFQQAGIPDGVINVITGYRPSTGAAISSHMDVDAVSSTGSTEVGKLVMGAAASSNLKTVSLELGGKSPLVIFNDVDINMAVQTAWQAVFFNKAINYPFI
;
A
#
# COMPACT_ATOMS: atom_id res chain seq x y z
N MET A 1 -4.75 16.15 -6.20
CA MET A 1 -3.30 15.87 -6.17
C MET A 1 -3.10 14.55 -5.41
N LYS A 2 -2.69 13.46 -6.07
CA LYS A 2 -2.59 12.13 -5.43
C LYS A 2 -1.21 11.98 -4.77
N ILE A 3 -1.14 12.10 -3.44
CA ILE A 3 0.08 11.90 -2.65
C ILE A 3 0.20 10.41 -2.33
N SER A 4 1.38 9.83 -2.52
CA SER A 4 1.69 8.45 -2.11
C SER A 4 2.80 8.49 -1.06
N ILE A 5 2.72 7.60 -0.07
CA ILE A 5 3.72 7.47 0.99
C ILE A 5 4.58 6.26 0.64
N LEU A 6 5.88 6.47 0.60
CA LEU A 6 6.86 5.41 0.47
C LEU A 6 7.48 5.11 1.83
N ILE A 7 7.58 3.83 2.20
CA ILE A 7 8.45 3.41 3.30
C ILE A 7 9.53 2.52 2.69
N TYR A 8 10.75 3.03 2.65
CA TYR A 8 11.94 2.27 2.29
C TYR A 8 12.57 1.74 3.57
N VAL A 9 12.86 0.43 3.67
CA VAL A 9 13.63 -0.15 4.79
C VAL A 9 14.95 -0.72 4.26
N LYS A 10 16.09 -0.19 4.73
CA LYS A 10 17.43 -0.58 4.29
C LYS A 10 18.04 -1.77 5.03
N GLU A 11 17.47 -2.20 6.15
CA GLU A 11 18.08 -3.25 6.98
C GLU A 11 17.07 -4.31 7.45
N LEU A 12 16.83 -5.22 6.52
CA LEU A 12 16.60 -6.66 6.63
C LEU A 12 17.19 -7.21 5.31
N PRO A 13 17.43 -8.52 5.10
CA PRO A 13 18.03 -9.06 3.86
C PRO A 13 17.28 -8.76 2.54
N LEU A 14 16.29 -7.86 2.56
CA LEU A 14 15.50 -7.35 1.44
C LEU A 14 15.45 -5.81 1.53
N ARG A 15 15.97 -5.10 0.52
CA ARG A 15 15.63 -3.67 0.31
C ARG A 15 14.18 -3.57 -0.20
N LEU A 16 13.24 -3.64 0.73
CA LEU A 16 11.81 -3.59 0.44
C LEU A 16 11.33 -2.16 0.43
N VAL A 17 10.58 -1.82 -0.63
CA VAL A 17 9.92 -0.53 -0.77
C VAL A 17 8.42 -0.75 -0.82
N ASP A 18 7.68 -0.29 0.18
CA ASP A 18 6.22 -0.41 0.21
C ASP A 18 5.54 0.91 -0.18
N PHE A 19 4.63 0.83 -1.15
CA PHE A 19 3.79 1.95 -1.60
C PHE A 19 2.46 1.94 -0.84
N GLY A 20 2.38 2.76 0.20
CA GLY A 20 1.14 3.09 0.89
C GLY A 20 0.34 4.14 0.12
N ALA A 21 -0.73 3.71 -0.54
CA ALA A 21 -1.70 4.58 -1.17
C ALA A 21 -2.82 4.99 -0.19
N ILE A 22 -2.63 6.04 0.60
CA ILE A 22 -3.78 6.64 1.30
C ILE A 22 -4.55 7.47 0.26
N HIS A 23 -5.63 6.88 -0.26
CA HIS A 23 -6.50 7.53 -1.23
C HIS A 23 -7.50 8.46 -0.55
N ARG A 24 -7.11 9.72 -0.43
CA ARG A 24 -7.95 10.92 -0.62
C ARG A 24 -7.02 12.12 -0.68
N ASN A 25 -7.54 13.23 -1.17
CA ASN A 25 -6.91 14.54 -1.31
C ASN A 25 -6.52 15.15 0.05
N GLU A 26 -5.79 14.43 0.90
CA GLU A 26 -5.59 14.85 2.28
C GLU A 26 -4.13 14.71 2.68
N LEU A 27 -3.56 15.84 3.10
CA LEU A 27 -2.32 15.94 3.87
C LEU A 27 -2.25 14.87 4.98
N SER A 28 -3.39 14.41 5.50
CA SER A 28 -3.54 13.43 6.57
C SER A 28 -2.70 12.16 6.37
N GLY A 29 -2.67 11.59 5.17
CA GLY A 29 -1.86 10.40 4.90
C GLY A 29 -0.37 10.67 5.09
N ALA A 30 0.14 11.71 4.42
CA ALA A 30 1.54 12.11 4.54
C ALA A 30 1.93 12.41 5.99
N LEU A 31 1.06 13.09 6.76
CA LEU A 31 1.28 13.36 8.17
C LEU A 31 1.39 12.07 9.00
N ILE A 32 0.57 11.05 8.74
CA ILE A 32 0.67 9.76 9.43
C ILE A 32 2.02 9.12 9.10
N GLY A 33 2.44 9.11 7.83
CA GLY A 33 3.75 8.60 7.41
C GLY A 33 4.91 9.28 8.15
N PHE A 34 4.91 10.62 8.21
CA PHE A 34 5.91 11.37 8.97
C PHE A 34 5.84 11.13 10.48
N THR A 35 4.63 10.95 11.03
CA THR A 35 4.45 10.65 12.45
C THR A 35 5.02 9.27 12.79
N CYS A 36 4.75 8.25 11.97
CA CYS A 36 5.34 6.93 12.10
C CYS A 36 6.87 6.99 11.97
N PHE A 37 7.39 7.72 10.99
CA PHE A 37 8.84 7.96 10.84
C PHE A 37 9.47 8.55 12.10
N ARG A 38 8.82 9.56 12.70
CA ARG A 38 9.26 10.16 13.97
C ARG A 38 9.30 9.14 15.11
N ARG A 39 8.36 8.19 15.14
CA ARG A 39 8.35 7.10 16.16
C ARG A 39 9.47 6.11 15.94
N PHE A 40 9.77 5.75 14.69
CA PHE A 40 10.91 4.89 14.37
C PHE A 40 12.25 5.51 14.78
N GLN A 41 12.40 6.81 14.55
CA GLN A 41 13.57 7.57 14.99
C GLN A 41 13.69 7.58 16.52
N GLN A 42 12.58 7.81 17.23
CA GLN A 42 12.53 7.73 18.70
C GLN A 42 12.85 6.32 19.23
N ALA A 43 12.53 5.27 18.45
CA ALA A 43 12.87 3.89 18.78
C ALA A 43 14.34 3.54 18.50
N GLY A 44 15.15 4.49 18.02
CA GLY A 44 16.58 4.29 17.77
C GLY A 44 16.91 3.60 16.44
N ILE A 45 15.97 3.57 15.48
CA ILE A 45 16.28 3.07 14.13
C ILE A 45 17.30 4.00 13.47
N PRO A 46 18.43 3.48 12.95
CA PRO A 46 19.48 4.31 12.37
C PRO A 46 19.01 5.13 11.16
N ASP A 47 19.65 6.28 10.95
CA ASP A 47 19.39 7.15 9.82
C ASP A 47 19.64 6.44 8.48
N GLY A 48 18.75 6.70 7.51
CA GLY A 48 18.82 6.09 6.18
C GLY A 48 18.31 4.65 6.11
N VAL A 49 18.03 3.99 7.26
CA VAL A 49 17.33 2.70 7.28
C VAL A 49 15.89 2.90 6.85
N ILE A 50 15.17 3.85 7.45
CA ILE A 50 13.82 4.21 7.01
C ILE A 50 13.85 5.52 6.25
N ASN A 51 13.30 5.54 5.04
CA ASN A 51 13.11 6.79 4.28
C ASN A 51 11.63 6.94 3.92
N VAL A 52 11.07 8.10 4.24
CA VAL A 52 9.70 8.47 3.86
C VAL A 52 9.74 9.53 2.77
N ILE A 53 9.23 9.16 1.60
CA ILE A 53 9.17 10.04 0.43
C ILE A 53 7.71 10.27 0.08
N THR A 54 7.32 11.54 -0.01
CA THR A 54 5.99 11.95 -0.48
C THR A 54 6.12 12.55 -1.86
N GLY A 55 5.26 12.13 -2.79
CA GLY A 55 5.26 12.71 -4.12
C GLY A 55 4.08 12.29 -4.96
N TYR A 56 4.05 12.80 -6.19
CA TYR A 56 3.01 12.51 -7.15
C TYR A 56 3.22 11.10 -7.72
N ARG A 57 2.17 10.28 -7.68
CA ARG A 57 2.26 8.84 -7.96
C ARG A 57 2.91 8.51 -9.32
N PRO A 58 2.50 9.11 -10.46
CA PRO A 58 3.16 8.85 -11.75
C PRO A 58 4.65 9.19 -11.82
N SER A 59 5.13 10.19 -11.06
CA SER A 59 6.56 10.54 -11.09
C SER A 59 7.35 9.72 -10.08
N THR A 60 7.00 9.82 -8.80
CA THR A 60 7.73 9.15 -7.71
C THR A 60 7.61 7.64 -7.79
N GLY A 61 6.40 7.11 -8.01
CA GLY A 61 6.17 5.66 -8.08
C GLY A 61 6.86 5.00 -9.28
N ALA A 62 6.87 5.66 -10.43
CA ALA A 62 7.57 5.16 -11.61
C ALA A 62 9.09 5.13 -11.39
N ALA A 63 9.67 6.23 -10.88
CA ALA A 63 11.11 6.33 -10.64
C ALA A 63 11.63 5.23 -9.72
N ILE A 64 10.89 4.88 -8.67
CA ILE A 64 11.24 3.83 -7.72
C ILE A 64 11.09 2.44 -8.36
N SER A 65 9.96 2.21 -9.05
CA SER A 65 9.67 0.90 -9.65
C SER A 65 10.68 0.54 -10.74
N SER A 66 11.26 1.53 -11.42
CA SER A 66 12.32 1.36 -12.42
C SER A 66 13.74 1.50 -11.86
N HIS A 67 13.93 1.88 -10.59
CA HIS A 67 15.26 2.12 -10.03
C HIS A 67 16.08 0.82 -9.98
N MET A 68 17.35 0.88 -10.42
CA MET A 68 18.22 -0.30 -10.54
C MET A 68 18.74 -0.80 -9.18
N ASP A 69 18.86 0.07 -8.19
CA ASP A 69 19.34 -0.29 -6.83
C ASP A 69 18.24 -0.72 -5.85
N VAL A 70 16.99 -0.83 -6.31
CA VAL A 70 15.87 -1.32 -5.51
C VAL A 70 15.71 -2.82 -5.72
N ASP A 71 15.80 -3.60 -4.64
CA ASP A 71 15.76 -5.06 -4.71
C ASP A 71 14.34 -5.62 -4.73
N ALA A 72 13.40 -4.93 -4.07
CA ALA A 72 12.00 -5.34 -4.00
C ALA A 72 11.03 -4.15 -3.92
N VAL A 73 9.84 -4.33 -4.52
CA VAL A 73 8.74 -3.38 -4.51
C VAL A 73 7.47 -4.07 -4.03
N SER A 74 6.81 -3.49 -3.04
CA SER A 74 5.46 -3.81 -2.61
C SER A 74 4.54 -2.66 -2.99
N SER A 75 3.40 -2.95 -3.62
CA SER A 75 2.44 -1.93 -4.00
C SER A 75 1.01 -2.31 -3.66
N THR A 76 0.32 -1.43 -2.94
CA THR A 76 -1.11 -1.53 -2.67
C THR A 76 -1.86 -0.46 -3.48
N GLY A 77 -2.78 -0.88 -4.34
CA GLY A 77 -3.45 0.05 -5.25
C GLY A 77 -4.39 -0.61 -6.25
N SER A 78 -4.81 0.14 -7.27
CA SER A 78 -5.66 -0.42 -8.32
C SER A 78 -4.89 -1.38 -9.21
N THR A 79 -5.61 -2.30 -9.83
CA THR A 79 -5.05 -3.27 -10.78
C THR A 79 -4.31 -2.60 -11.96
N GLU A 80 -4.80 -1.45 -12.44
CA GLU A 80 -4.09 -0.66 -13.46
C GLU A 80 -2.70 -0.23 -13.02
N VAL A 81 -2.57 0.30 -11.79
CA VAL A 81 -1.27 0.73 -11.26
C VAL A 81 -0.37 -0.47 -11.01
N GLY A 82 -0.91 -1.58 -10.49
CA GLY A 82 -0.16 -2.82 -10.31
C GLY A 82 0.50 -3.32 -11.60
N LYS A 83 -0.21 -3.26 -12.73
CA LYS A 83 0.34 -3.61 -14.05
C LYS A 83 1.53 -2.72 -14.43
N LEU A 84 1.44 -1.41 -14.15
CA LEU A 84 2.53 -0.47 -14.43
C LEU A 84 3.77 -0.77 -13.57
N VAL A 85 3.57 -1.06 -12.27
CA VAL A 85 4.66 -1.41 -11.34
C VAL A 85 5.35 -2.70 -11.79
N MET A 86 4.57 -3.74 -12.11
CA MET A 86 5.10 -5.01 -12.62
C MET A 86 5.88 -4.80 -13.93
N GLY A 87 5.35 -4.01 -14.87
CA GLY A 87 6.04 -3.71 -16.13
C GLY A 87 7.35 -2.93 -15.96
N ALA A 88 7.40 -2.00 -15.01
CA ALA A 88 8.60 -1.24 -14.69
C ALA A 88 9.67 -2.12 -14.02
N ALA A 89 9.28 -3.02 -13.12
CA ALA A 89 10.18 -4.00 -12.53
C ALA A 89 10.75 -4.95 -13.59
N ALA A 90 9.89 -5.46 -14.48
CA ALA A 90 10.27 -6.33 -15.58
C ALA A 90 11.27 -5.67 -16.55
N SER A 91 11.06 -4.39 -16.86
CA SER A 91 11.90 -3.63 -17.80
C SER A 91 13.20 -3.08 -17.18
N SER A 92 13.42 -3.26 -15.88
CA SER A 92 14.60 -2.73 -15.16
C SER A 92 15.54 -3.85 -14.71
N ASN A 93 15.50 -4.20 -13.42
CA ASN A 93 16.43 -5.14 -12.80
C ASN A 93 15.76 -6.46 -12.38
N LEU A 94 14.53 -6.73 -12.81
CA LEU A 94 13.75 -7.91 -12.40
C LEU A 94 13.58 -8.03 -10.88
N LYS A 95 13.50 -6.89 -10.18
CA LYS A 95 13.24 -6.82 -8.73
C LYS A 95 12.00 -7.62 -8.33
N THR A 96 12.02 -8.11 -7.09
CA THR A 96 10.87 -8.83 -6.52
C THR A 96 9.67 -7.89 -6.41
N VAL A 97 8.47 -8.34 -6.81
CA VAL A 97 7.25 -7.53 -6.76
C VAL A 97 6.17 -8.21 -5.93
N SER A 98 5.61 -7.50 -4.95
CA SER A 98 4.39 -7.86 -4.22
C SER A 98 3.27 -6.87 -4.57
N LEU A 99 2.09 -7.35 -4.92
CA LEU A 99 0.97 -6.53 -5.37
C LEU A 99 -0.32 -6.87 -4.63
N GLU A 100 -0.86 -5.91 -3.91
CA GLU A 100 -2.19 -5.97 -3.30
C GLU A 100 -3.15 -5.09 -4.12
N LEU A 101 -3.97 -5.74 -4.94
CA LEU A 101 -4.76 -5.09 -5.98
C LEU A 101 -6.26 -5.02 -5.64
N GLY A 102 -7.03 -4.44 -6.55
CA GLY A 102 -8.48 -4.33 -6.40
C GLY A 102 -9.14 -5.70 -6.28
N GLY A 103 -10.13 -5.78 -5.39
CA GLY A 103 -10.90 -6.99 -5.12
C GLY A 103 -12.39 -6.76 -5.25
N LYS A 104 -13.11 -7.81 -5.67
CA LYS A 104 -14.57 -7.91 -5.59
C LYS A 104 -14.93 -9.11 -4.72
N SER A 105 -14.68 -8.98 -3.42
CA SER A 105 -14.79 -10.08 -2.46
C SER A 105 -16.27 -10.47 -2.25
N PRO A 106 -16.67 -11.72 -2.55
CA PRO A 106 -18.02 -12.19 -2.28
C PRO A 106 -18.19 -12.54 -0.80
N LEU A 107 -19.41 -12.38 -0.29
CA LEU A 107 -19.86 -12.90 0.99
C LEU A 107 -21.04 -13.83 0.74
N VAL A 108 -20.88 -15.12 1.06
CA VAL A 108 -21.91 -16.15 0.88
C VAL A 108 -22.46 -16.54 2.25
N ILE A 109 -23.78 -16.49 2.41
CA ILE A 109 -24.48 -16.78 3.66
C ILE A 109 -25.38 -17.99 3.43
N PHE A 110 -25.15 -19.05 4.21
CA PHE A 110 -25.94 -20.29 4.15
C PHE A 110 -27.19 -20.20 5.04
N ASN A 111 -28.14 -21.11 4.85
CA ASN A 111 -29.44 -21.07 5.55
C ASN A 111 -29.41 -21.63 6.98
N ASP A 112 -28.28 -22.18 7.41
CA ASP A 112 -28.05 -22.82 8.72
C ASP A 112 -27.33 -21.91 9.71
N VAL A 113 -27.14 -20.62 9.39
CA VAL A 113 -26.47 -19.65 10.26
C VAL A 113 -27.46 -18.84 11.10
N ASP A 114 -26.96 -18.31 12.23
CA ASP A 114 -27.69 -17.29 12.99
C ASP A 114 -27.88 -16.03 12.13
N ILE A 115 -29.14 -15.69 11.86
CA ILE A 115 -29.52 -14.56 11.01
C ILE A 115 -29.05 -13.22 11.58
N ASN A 116 -29.10 -13.03 12.91
CA ASN A 116 -28.69 -11.76 13.51
C ASN A 116 -27.18 -11.56 13.35
N MET A 117 -26.40 -12.62 13.57
CA MET A 117 -24.97 -12.61 13.34
C MET A 117 -24.65 -12.34 11.87
N ALA A 118 -25.34 -13.03 10.95
CA ALA A 118 -25.13 -12.87 9.52
C ALA A 118 -25.40 -11.44 9.04
N VAL A 119 -26.46 -10.80 9.53
CA VAL A 119 -26.79 -9.41 9.23
C VAL A 119 -25.70 -8.46 9.74
N GLN A 120 -25.25 -8.64 10.99
CA GLN A 120 -24.19 -7.82 11.57
C GLN A 120 -22.87 -7.95 10.79
N THR A 121 -22.48 -9.18 10.44
CA THR A 121 -21.27 -9.45 9.65
C THR A 121 -21.38 -8.84 8.26
N ALA A 122 -22.51 -9.00 7.56
CA ALA A 122 -22.71 -8.42 6.24
C ALA A 122 -22.67 -6.89 6.26
N TRP A 123 -23.29 -6.28 7.28
CA TRP A 123 -23.26 -4.84 7.47
C TRP A 123 -21.83 -4.33 7.69
N GLN A 124 -21.06 -4.99 8.56
CA GLN A 124 -19.66 -4.63 8.79
C GLN A 124 -18.82 -4.82 7.53
N ALA A 125 -18.93 -5.95 6.84
CA ALA A 125 -18.16 -6.25 5.64
C ALA A 125 -18.36 -5.20 4.53
N VAL A 126 -19.58 -4.67 4.38
CA VAL A 126 -19.91 -3.69 3.36
C VAL A 126 -19.63 -2.25 3.81
N PHE A 127 -20.06 -1.86 5.01
CA PHE A 127 -20.12 -0.45 5.41
C PHE A 127 -18.99 0.01 6.33
N PHE A 128 -18.16 -0.90 6.85
CA PHE A 128 -16.98 -0.53 7.62
C PHE A 128 -16.10 0.46 6.83
N ASN A 129 -15.49 1.42 7.52
CA ASN A 129 -14.70 2.51 6.92
C ASN A 129 -15.39 3.22 5.73
N LYS A 130 -16.70 3.45 5.81
CA LYS A 130 -17.49 4.08 4.72
C LYS A 130 -17.42 3.31 3.40
N ALA A 131 -17.29 1.98 3.48
CA ALA A 131 -17.10 1.07 2.35
C ALA A 131 -15.77 1.22 1.58
N ILE A 132 -14.73 1.81 2.22
CA ILE A 132 -13.40 1.99 1.63
C ILE A 132 -12.39 1.08 2.35
N ASN A 133 -12.49 -0.23 2.11
CA ASN A 133 -11.66 -1.24 2.79
C ASN A 133 -10.63 -1.93 1.89
N TYR A 134 -10.81 -1.87 0.58
CA TYR A 134 -9.90 -2.44 -0.40
C TYR A 134 -9.40 -1.36 -1.35
N PRO A 135 -8.17 -1.50 -1.88
CA PRO A 135 -7.64 -0.58 -2.87
C PRO A 135 -8.43 -0.75 -4.18
N PHE A 136 -9.50 0.03 -4.33
CA PHE A 136 -10.30 0.33 -5.53
C PHE A 136 -10.25 -0.65 -6.72
N ILE A 137 -11.45 -1.12 -7.10
CA ILE A 137 -11.82 -1.45 -8.48
C ILE A 137 -11.65 -0.20 -9.35
#